data_AF-A0A533MN17-F1
#
_entry.id   AF-A0A533MN17-F1
#
_cell.length_a   1.000
_cell.length_b   1.000
_cell.length_c   1.000
_cell.angle_alpha   90.00
_cell.angle_beta   90.00
_cell.angle_gamma   90.00
#
_symmetry.space_group_name_H-M   'P 1'
#
loop_
_entity.id
_entity.type
_entity.pdbx_description
1 polymer ?
#
loop_
_entity_poly.entity_id
_entity_poly.type
_entity_poly.pdbx_seq_one_letter_code
_entity_poly.pdbx_strand_id
1 'polypeptide(L)'
;MNNTNNTHKAIILLITGMVLCMLLLPATGNEPDVNGYKADKPLSVQSHDIIKGGLTYSLGDSYYSGKLYSGDTYTVLYSVSLPDSANVKFARLYSYWTWSAQGTTGIFPDMKLSFNGNELTPEIKYEDRKGWDIYDYPSGNWIYDVTDFINGSGSHSAIIEHTGSENAFFCISGLGLLIVYTDAKGEDIEYWINEGCDILSSQMNDDGTPLYYTTPDETITKMMSPTISTETVQHATLWTIVQGGNWEENVLKVNDVNITGICDG
;
A
#
# COMPACT_ATOMS: atom_id res chain seq x y z
N MET A 1 39.26 23.96 -9.94
CA MET A 1 38.96 22.57 -10.34
C MET A 1 37.64 22.23 -9.69
N ASN A 2 36.58 22.04 -10.47
CA ASN A 2 35.26 21.75 -9.94
C ASN A 2 35.17 20.24 -9.73
N ASN A 3 34.78 19.81 -8.53
CA ASN A 3 34.42 18.43 -8.26
C ASN A 3 32.94 18.41 -7.88
N THR A 4 32.10 18.09 -8.86
CA THR A 4 30.65 17.90 -8.66
C THR A 4 30.43 16.46 -8.22
N ASN A 5 30.41 16.24 -6.90
CA ASN A 5 29.78 15.06 -6.33
C ASN A 5 28.26 15.25 -6.44
N ASN A 6 27.52 14.17 -6.68
CA ASN A 6 26.07 14.18 -6.62
C ASN A 6 25.60 13.28 -5.46
N THR A 7 24.44 13.61 -4.87
CA THR A 7 24.12 13.33 -3.45
C THR A 7 22.62 13.16 -3.06
N HIS A 8 21.76 12.47 -3.82
CA HIS A 8 20.33 12.54 -3.54
C HIS A 8 19.88 11.61 -2.40
N LYS A 9 18.63 11.20 -2.45
CA LYS A 9 17.77 11.01 -1.30
C LYS A 9 16.95 9.75 -1.46
N ALA A 10 17.24 8.74 -0.61
CA ALA A 10 16.40 7.56 -0.52
C ALA A 10 15.00 7.96 -0.02
N ILE A 11 13.97 7.41 -0.66
CA ILE A 11 12.56 7.82 -0.68
C ILE A 11 11.81 6.46 -0.90
N ILE A 12 10.88 6.03 -0.02
CA ILE A 12 10.30 4.64 0.09
C ILE A 12 8.87 4.71 0.67
N LEU A 13 7.83 3.95 0.23
CA LEU A 13 6.45 4.03 0.79
C LEU A 13 5.64 2.70 0.77
N LEU A 14 4.71 2.44 1.74
CA LEU A 14 4.29 1.06 2.14
C LEU A 14 2.98 0.93 3.01
N ILE A 15 1.81 0.30 2.64
CA ILE A 15 0.44 0.57 3.27
C ILE A 15 -0.47 -0.63 3.81
N THR A 16 -0.97 -0.70 5.08
CA THR A 16 -1.96 -1.74 5.65
C THR A 16 -2.89 -1.46 6.92
N GLY A 17 -4.18 -1.94 7.00
CA GLY A 17 -4.99 -2.32 8.24
C GLY A 17 -6.25 -1.52 8.78
N MET A 18 -7.51 -2.02 8.72
CA MET A 18 -8.76 -1.42 9.34
C MET A 18 -9.72 -2.45 10.04
N VAL A 19 -10.65 -2.01 10.93
CA VAL A 19 -11.54 -2.80 11.87
C VAL A 19 -13.07 -2.78 11.53
N LEU A 20 -13.85 -3.82 11.88
CA LEU A 20 -15.35 -3.84 11.86
C LEU A 20 -15.99 -4.81 12.91
N CYS A 21 -17.24 -4.53 13.30
CA CYS A 21 -17.95 -5.14 14.45
C CYS A 21 -19.05 -6.21 14.10
N MET A 22 -19.67 -6.81 15.13
CA MET A 22 -20.18 -8.20 15.26
C MET A 22 -21.51 -8.62 14.60
N LEU A 23 -21.61 -9.93 14.29
CA LEU A 23 -22.52 -10.90 14.95
C LEU A 23 -22.08 -12.36 14.64
N LEU A 24 -22.12 -13.27 15.63
CA LEU A 24 -21.57 -14.65 15.56
C LEU A 24 -22.65 -15.75 15.50
N LEU A 25 -22.37 -16.81 14.72
CA LEU A 25 -22.91 -18.17 14.87
C LEU A 25 -21.76 -19.17 14.65
N PRO A 26 -21.63 -20.25 15.45
CA PRO A 26 -20.48 -21.15 15.36
C PRO A 26 -20.62 -22.14 14.18
N ALA A 27 -19.62 -22.18 13.31
CA ALA A 27 -19.48 -23.19 12.27
C ALA A 27 -18.28 -24.11 12.53
N THR A 28 -18.55 -25.37 12.86
CA THR A 28 -17.50 -26.39 12.98
C THR A 28 -17.07 -26.86 11.59
N GLY A 29 -16.01 -26.27 11.05
CA GLY A 29 -15.25 -26.80 9.92
C GLY A 29 -13.86 -27.28 10.35
N ASN A 30 -13.16 -28.02 9.49
CA ASN A 30 -11.75 -28.34 9.71
C ASN A 30 -10.91 -27.08 9.49
N GLU A 31 -10.26 -26.58 10.54
CA GLU A 31 -9.35 -25.43 10.48
C GLU A 31 -8.21 -25.67 9.46
N PRO A 32 -7.96 -24.74 8.53
CA PRO A 32 -6.73 -24.68 7.75
C PRO A 32 -5.49 -24.58 8.63
N ASP A 33 -4.33 -25.02 8.14
CA ASP A 33 -3.06 -24.98 8.88
C ASP A 33 -2.57 -23.54 9.20
N VAL A 34 -3.17 -22.52 8.58
CA VAL A 34 -2.96 -21.09 8.85
C VAL A 34 -4.30 -20.37 8.77
N ASN A 35 -4.71 -19.69 9.85
CA ASN A 35 -5.93 -18.87 9.93
C ASN A 35 -5.67 -17.59 10.71
N GLY A 36 -6.48 -16.57 10.47
CA GLY A 36 -6.43 -15.30 11.19
C GLY A 36 -5.65 -14.23 10.46
N TYR A 37 -5.57 -13.04 11.06
CA TYR A 37 -4.83 -11.89 10.51
C TYR A 37 -3.36 -11.93 10.95
N LYS A 38 -2.67 -12.97 10.47
CA LYS A 38 -1.32 -13.38 10.86
C LYS A 38 -0.30 -12.81 9.88
N ALA A 39 0.88 -12.44 10.37
CA ALA A 39 2.00 -12.03 9.53
C ALA A 39 2.58 -13.22 8.75
N ASP A 40 2.00 -13.51 7.59
CA ASP A 40 2.43 -14.58 6.69
C ASP A 40 2.77 -14.11 5.26
N LYS A 41 2.48 -12.84 4.93
CA LYS A 41 2.78 -12.20 3.62
C LYS A 41 3.72 -11.01 3.75
N PRO A 42 4.95 -11.20 4.26
CA PRO A 42 5.93 -10.12 4.37
C PRO A 42 6.23 -9.48 3.01
N LEU A 43 6.46 -8.18 3.03
CA LEU A 43 6.68 -7.43 1.81
C LEU A 43 8.02 -7.81 1.14
N SER A 44 8.00 -7.78 -0.17
CA SER A 44 9.09 -8.22 -1.03
C SER A 44 9.73 -7.03 -1.75
N VAL A 45 11.06 -7.02 -1.88
CA VAL A 45 11.77 -6.02 -2.68
C VAL A 45 11.43 -6.27 -4.16
N GLN A 46 10.75 -5.31 -4.81
CA GLN A 46 10.38 -5.38 -6.22
C GLN A 46 11.27 -4.51 -7.12
N SER A 47 11.88 -3.46 -6.56
CA SER A 47 12.90 -2.68 -7.25
C SER A 47 13.97 -2.18 -6.29
N HIS A 48 15.23 -2.27 -6.70
CA HIS A 48 16.40 -1.71 -6.01
C HIS A 48 17.39 -1.26 -7.08
N ASP A 49 17.86 -0.02 -7.00
CA ASP A 49 18.91 0.49 -7.90
C ASP A 49 19.57 1.77 -7.34
N ILE A 50 20.66 2.19 -8.00
CA ILE A 50 21.41 3.42 -7.75
C ILE A 50 21.29 4.31 -9.00
N ILE A 51 20.56 5.43 -8.91
CA ILE A 51 20.20 6.26 -10.08
C ILE A 51 20.41 7.75 -9.86
N LYS A 52 21.05 8.43 -10.81
CA LYS A 52 21.22 9.89 -10.73
C LYS A 52 19.89 10.59 -11.03
N GLY A 53 19.25 11.20 -10.04
CA GLY A 53 17.93 11.81 -10.20
C GLY A 53 17.14 12.01 -8.91
N GLY A 54 16.00 11.32 -8.82
CA GLY A 54 14.96 11.47 -7.80
C GLY A 54 14.01 10.29 -7.74
N LEU A 55 13.18 10.26 -6.70
CA LEU A 55 11.84 9.72 -6.83
C LEU A 55 10.84 10.56 -6.02
N THR A 56 9.54 10.37 -6.25
CA THR A 56 8.46 11.02 -5.52
C THR A 56 7.35 10.04 -5.22
N TYR A 57 6.63 10.25 -4.12
CA TYR A 57 5.35 9.60 -3.87
C TYR A 57 4.30 10.65 -3.49
N SER A 58 3.08 10.49 -3.99
CA SER A 58 1.95 11.35 -3.65
C SER A 58 0.66 10.55 -3.56
N LEU A 59 -0.20 10.90 -2.60
CA LEU A 59 -1.59 10.44 -2.54
C LEU A 59 -2.54 11.34 -3.37
N GLY A 60 -2.04 12.42 -3.98
CA GLY A 60 -2.90 13.38 -4.68
C GLY A 60 -3.89 14.05 -3.72
N ASP A 61 -5.17 14.05 -4.08
CA ASP A 61 -6.31 14.40 -3.22
C ASP A 61 -7.09 13.15 -2.70
N SER A 62 -6.43 11.99 -2.67
CA SER A 62 -7.04 10.72 -2.23
C SER A 62 -7.50 10.75 -0.77
N TYR A 63 -8.65 10.13 -0.54
CA TYR A 63 -9.32 9.99 0.76
C TYR A 63 -10.00 8.61 0.87
N TYR A 64 -10.31 8.12 2.07
CA TYR A 64 -11.06 6.87 2.23
C TYR A 64 -12.45 6.94 1.59
N SER A 65 -12.73 6.10 0.58
CA SER A 65 -13.96 6.21 -0.23
C SER A 65 -15.24 5.83 0.52
N GLY A 66 -15.13 5.05 1.60
CA GLY A 66 -16.26 4.23 2.07
C GLY A 66 -16.66 3.19 1.02
N LYS A 67 -17.85 2.59 1.16
CA LYS A 67 -18.33 1.54 0.25
C LYS A 67 -18.68 2.10 -1.12
N LEU A 68 -18.03 1.57 -2.15
CA LEU A 68 -18.39 1.72 -3.56
C LEU A 68 -19.20 0.49 -3.98
N TYR A 69 -20.38 0.70 -4.56
CA TYR A 69 -21.25 -0.33 -5.12
C TYR A 69 -21.17 -0.34 -6.66
N SER A 70 -21.83 -1.32 -7.31
CA SER A 70 -21.87 -1.43 -8.78
C SER A 70 -22.25 -0.11 -9.48
N GLY A 71 -21.35 0.38 -10.32
CA GLY A 71 -21.48 1.66 -11.04
C GLY A 71 -20.94 2.89 -10.31
N ASP A 72 -20.59 2.79 -9.02
CA ASP A 72 -19.92 3.89 -8.31
C ASP A 72 -18.49 4.07 -8.83
N THR A 73 -18.02 5.32 -8.76
CA THR A 73 -16.67 5.70 -9.17
C THR A 73 -15.94 6.46 -8.07
N TYR A 74 -14.62 6.32 -8.06
CA TYR A 74 -13.72 7.01 -7.15
C TYR A 74 -12.58 7.63 -7.96
N THR A 75 -12.40 8.95 -7.83
CA THR A 75 -11.45 9.73 -8.63
C THR A 75 -10.40 10.37 -7.73
N VAL A 76 -9.15 10.34 -8.16
CA VAL A 76 -8.02 11.03 -7.52
C VAL A 76 -7.28 11.87 -8.56
N LEU A 77 -6.94 13.10 -8.20
CA LEU A 77 -6.14 14.04 -8.97
C LEU A 77 -4.75 14.18 -8.35
N TYR A 78 -3.73 14.09 -9.21
CA TYR A 78 -2.33 14.28 -8.84
C TYR A 78 -1.79 15.53 -9.50
N SER A 79 -1.06 16.34 -8.73
CA SER A 79 -0.20 17.41 -9.25
C SER A 79 1.25 16.95 -9.18
N VAL A 80 1.76 16.46 -10.30
CA VAL A 80 3.13 15.96 -10.43
C VAL A 80 4.07 17.12 -10.70
N SER A 81 5.15 17.21 -9.91
CA SER A 81 6.23 18.18 -10.08
C SER A 81 7.57 17.45 -10.14
N LEU A 82 8.24 17.56 -11.28
CA LEU A 82 9.53 16.96 -11.59
C LEU A 82 10.47 18.04 -12.17
N PRO A 83 11.80 17.91 -12.02
CA PRO A 83 12.76 18.80 -12.69
C PRO A 83 12.59 18.80 -14.22
N ASP A 84 12.83 19.95 -14.88
CA ASP A 84 12.71 20.08 -16.34
C ASP A 84 13.62 19.12 -17.14
N SER A 85 14.73 18.67 -16.53
CA SER A 85 15.66 17.68 -17.13
C SER A 85 15.43 16.25 -16.63
N ALA A 86 14.31 15.99 -15.95
CA ALA A 86 13.96 14.65 -15.48
C ALA A 86 13.50 13.74 -16.64
N ASN A 87 13.94 12.49 -16.61
CA ASN A 87 13.43 11.39 -17.41
C ASN A 87 12.86 10.33 -16.46
N VAL A 88 11.55 10.08 -16.55
CA VAL A 88 10.89 9.04 -15.76
C VAL A 88 11.47 7.67 -16.13
N LYS A 89 11.98 6.96 -15.11
CA LYS A 89 12.52 5.60 -15.22
C LYS A 89 11.39 4.57 -15.15
N PHE A 90 10.47 4.77 -14.22
CA PHE A 90 9.16 4.12 -14.17
C PHE A 90 8.23 4.89 -13.22
N ALA A 91 6.92 4.66 -13.36
CA ALA A 91 5.92 5.14 -12.42
C ALA A 91 4.89 4.04 -12.12
N ARG A 92 4.49 3.92 -10.86
CA ARG A 92 3.52 2.94 -10.37
C ARG A 92 2.38 3.62 -9.66
N LEU A 93 1.16 3.29 -10.06
CA LEU A 93 -0.06 3.65 -9.35
C LEU A 93 -0.49 2.44 -8.51
N TYR A 94 -0.60 2.64 -7.21
CA TYR A 94 -1.04 1.63 -6.26
C TYR A 94 -2.50 1.88 -5.87
N SER A 95 -3.30 0.83 -5.93
CA SER A 95 -4.69 0.81 -5.49
C SER A 95 -4.83 0.02 -4.21
N TYR A 96 -5.02 0.73 -3.11
CA TYR A 96 -5.14 0.18 -1.77
C TYR A 96 -6.61 0.03 -1.44
N TRP A 97 -7.09 -1.21 -1.41
CA TRP A 97 -8.50 -1.53 -1.27
C TRP A 97 -8.74 -2.51 -0.13
N THR A 98 -9.94 -2.46 0.43
CA THR A 98 -10.33 -3.22 1.63
C THR A 98 -11.84 -3.45 1.66
N TRP A 99 -12.33 -4.19 2.66
CA TRP A 99 -13.75 -4.47 2.89
C TRP A 99 -14.51 -5.02 1.67
N SER A 100 -13.86 -5.80 0.80
CA SER A 100 -14.55 -6.31 -0.39
C SER A 100 -15.46 -7.50 -0.05
N ALA A 101 -16.74 -7.39 -0.40
CA ALA A 101 -17.76 -8.35 -0.05
C ALA A 101 -18.96 -8.31 -1.00
N GLN A 102 -19.71 -9.42 -1.06
CA GLN A 102 -21.07 -9.45 -1.59
C GLN A 102 -22.03 -9.87 -0.47
N GLY A 103 -22.93 -8.96 -0.08
CA GLY A 103 -23.72 -9.12 1.14
C GLY A 103 -22.81 -9.21 2.38
N THR A 104 -22.71 -10.42 2.95
CA THR A 104 -21.85 -10.74 4.11
C THR A 104 -20.67 -11.67 3.77
N THR A 105 -20.48 -12.03 2.50
CA THR A 105 -19.43 -12.96 2.06
C THR A 105 -18.27 -12.20 1.44
N GLY A 106 -17.05 -12.39 1.93
CA GLY A 106 -15.86 -11.75 1.38
C GLY A 106 -15.45 -12.31 0.02
N ILE A 107 -15.37 -11.42 -0.97
CA ILE A 107 -14.98 -11.69 -2.35
C ILE A 107 -13.84 -10.76 -2.74
N PHE A 108 -13.07 -11.08 -3.79
CA PHE A 108 -12.16 -10.12 -4.39
C PHE A 108 -12.94 -9.10 -5.23
N PRO A 109 -12.53 -7.82 -5.29
CA PRO A 109 -13.30 -6.77 -5.93
C PRO A 109 -13.20 -6.82 -7.45
N ASP A 110 -14.30 -6.52 -8.15
CA ASP A 110 -14.28 -6.26 -9.59
C ASP A 110 -14.04 -4.77 -9.83
N MET A 111 -12.78 -4.40 -10.04
CA MET A 111 -12.35 -3.01 -10.25
C MET A 111 -11.83 -2.78 -11.67
N LYS A 112 -12.38 -1.77 -12.34
CA LYS A 112 -11.81 -1.21 -13.57
C LYS A 112 -11.09 0.09 -13.21
N LEU A 113 -9.82 0.23 -13.61
CA LEU A 113 -9.05 1.45 -13.39
C LEU A 113 -8.76 2.13 -14.73
N SER A 114 -8.86 3.46 -14.75
CA SER A 114 -8.31 4.28 -15.83
C SER A 114 -7.36 5.35 -15.29
N PHE A 115 -6.29 5.61 -16.04
CA PHE A 115 -5.31 6.66 -15.74
C PHE A 115 -5.19 7.60 -16.94
N ASN A 116 -5.38 8.90 -16.72
CA ASN A 116 -5.47 9.91 -17.78
C ASN A 116 -6.44 9.52 -18.93
N GLY A 117 -7.53 8.82 -18.58
CA GLY A 117 -8.54 8.34 -19.53
C GLY A 117 -8.21 7.04 -20.28
N ASN A 118 -7.06 6.41 -20.00
CA ASN A 118 -6.67 5.11 -20.57
C ASN A 118 -6.99 4.01 -19.56
N GLU A 119 -7.73 2.97 -19.96
CA GLU A 119 -8.04 1.82 -19.12
C GLU A 119 -6.79 0.93 -18.92
N LEU A 120 -6.54 0.49 -17.69
CA LEU A 120 -5.39 -0.31 -17.31
C LEU A 120 -5.81 -1.55 -16.53
N THR A 121 -5.15 -2.67 -16.81
CA THR A 121 -5.16 -3.86 -15.95
C THR A 121 -3.99 -3.80 -14.97
N PRO A 122 -4.13 -4.30 -13.73
CA PRO A 122 -3.01 -4.32 -12.79
C PRO A 122 -1.90 -5.26 -13.29
N GLU A 123 -0.65 -4.81 -13.18
CA GLU A 123 0.57 -5.60 -13.41
C GLU A 123 0.71 -6.67 -12.32
N ILE A 124 0.46 -6.29 -11.06
CA ILE A 124 0.62 -7.13 -9.88
C ILE A 124 -0.60 -6.97 -8.97
N LYS A 125 -1.08 -8.08 -8.39
CA LYS A 125 -2.09 -8.09 -7.32
C LYS A 125 -1.50 -8.70 -6.07
N TYR A 126 -1.33 -7.91 -5.03
CA TYR A 126 -1.08 -8.41 -3.68
C TYR A 126 -2.40 -8.41 -2.92
N GLU A 127 -2.76 -9.55 -2.33
CA GLU A 127 -4.08 -9.79 -1.76
C GLU A 127 -3.97 -10.65 -0.51
N ASP A 128 -4.74 -10.27 0.50
CA ASP A 128 -4.80 -11.01 1.75
C ASP A 128 -6.20 -11.05 2.36
N ARG A 129 -6.46 -12.05 3.20
CA ARG A 129 -7.74 -12.34 3.87
C ARG A 129 -7.52 -13.28 5.06
N LYS A 130 -8.40 -13.19 6.06
CA LYS A 130 -8.39 -14.02 7.27
C LYS A 130 -8.42 -15.53 7.01
N GLY A 131 -9.06 -15.94 5.90
CA GLY A 131 -9.18 -17.33 5.43
C GLY A 131 -10.24 -18.17 6.15
N TRP A 132 -10.84 -17.68 7.24
CA TRP A 132 -11.71 -18.48 8.10
C TRP A 132 -12.81 -17.71 8.82
N ASP A 133 -14.00 -18.32 8.89
CA ASP A 133 -15.16 -17.87 9.68
C ASP A 133 -15.62 -16.42 9.34
N ILE A 134 -16.43 -15.80 10.20
CA ILE A 134 -16.85 -14.41 10.05
C ILE A 134 -15.66 -13.44 9.99
N TYR A 135 -15.88 -12.27 9.39
CA TYR A 135 -14.86 -11.27 9.09
C TYR A 135 -13.80 -11.67 8.05
N ASP A 136 -13.96 -12.78 7.32
CA ASP A 136 -13.10 -13.10 6.18
C ASP A 136 -13.40 -12.21 4.96
N TYR A 137 -13.13 -10.91 5.08
CA TYR A 137 -13.18 -9.92 4.02
C TYR A 137 -11.75 -9.62 3.54
N PRO A 138 -11.43 -9.82 2.26
CA PRO A 138 -10.10 -9.53 1.77
C PRO A 138 -9.80 -8.04 1.70
N SER A 139 -8.51 -7.74 1.70
CA SER A 139 -7.92 -6.43 1.34
C SER A 139 -6.75 -6.66 0.39
N GLY A 140 -6.27 -5.60 -0.26
CA GLY A 140 -5.20 -5.72 -1.22
C GLY A 140 -4.48 -4.43 -1.57
N ASN A 141 -3.47 -4.62 -2.41
CA ASN A 141 -2.70 -3.60 -3.09
C ASN A 141 -2.53 -4.06 -4.55
N TRP A 142 -3.30 -3.44 -5.46
CA TRP A 142 -3.22 -3.72 -6.89
C TRP A 142 -2.40 -2.63 -7.57
N ILE A 143 -1.39 -3.04 -8.33
CA ILE A 143 -0.35 -2.16 -8.86
C ILE A 143 -0.52 -2.05 -10.38
N TYR A 144 -0.48 -0.83 -10.88
CA TYR A 144 -0.62 -0.51 -12.29
C TYR A 144 0.64 0.23 -12.75
N ASP A 145 1.25 -0.23 -13.84
CA ASP A 145 2.29 0.55 -14.53
C ASP A 145 1.63 1.76 -15.18
N VAL A 146 2.11 2.95 -14.83
CA VAL A 146 1.66 4.23 -15.40
C VAL A 146 2.80 5.01 -16.05
N THR A 147 3.95 4.38 -16.27
CA THR A 147 5.20 4.99 -16.78
C THR A 147 4.98 5.84 -18.04
N ASP A 148 4.38 5.25 -19.08
CA ASP A 148 4.19 5.91 -20.39
C ASP A 148 3.24 7.12 -20.35
N PHE A 149 2.43 7.24 -19.28
CA PHE A 149 1.48 8.35 -19.11
C PHE A 149 2.08 9.54 -18.34
N ILE A 150 3.31 9.44 -17.83
CA ILE A 150 3.99 10.49 -17.05
C ILE A 150 5.27 10.94 -17.75
N ASN A 151 5.15 12.04 -18.49
CA ASN A 151 6.20 12.58 -19.35
C ASN A 151 6.90 13.83 -18.76
N GLY A 152 6.64 14.17 -17.50
CA GLY A 152 7.16 15.35 -16.82
C GLY A 152 6.21 15.88 -15.74
N SER A 153 6.36 17.16 -15.37
CA SER A 153 5.41 17.86 -14.51
C SER A 153 4.04 18.02 -15.18
N GLY A 154 2.95 17.89 -14.41
CA GLY A 154 1.60 17.99 -14.95
C GLY A 154 0.51 17.57 -13.97
N SER A 155 -0.74 17.70 -14.40
CA SER A 155 -1.90 17.15 -13.71
C SER A 155 -2.26 15.78 -14.29
N HIS A 156 -2.50 14.80 -13.42
CA HIS A 156 -2.90 13.45 -13.79
C HIS A 156 -4.16 13.04 -13.02
N SER A 157 -4.97 12.15 -13.58
CA SER A 157 -6.14 11.58 -12.90
C SER A 157 -6.13 10.06 -12.91
N ALA A 158 -6.51 9.47 -11.78
CA ALA A 158 -6.86 8.06 -11.67
C ALA A 158 -8.35 7.93 -11.34
N ILE A 159 -9.05 7.02 -12.00
CA ILE A 159 -10.47 6.73 -11.75
C ILE A 159 -10.64 5.22 -11.60
N ILE A 160 -11.19 4.80 -10.46
CA ILE A 160 -11.72 3.45 -10.26
C ILE A 160 -13.23 3.46 -10.49
N GLU A 161 -13.72 2.42 -11.15
CA GLU A 161 -15.14 2.09 -11.29
C GLU A 161 -15.37 0.67 -10.73
N HIS A 162 -16.39 0.51 -9.88
CA HIS A 162 -16.81 -0.81 -9.41
C HIS A 162 -17.67 -1.48 -10.49
N THR A 163 -17.11 -2.45 -11.19
CA THR A 163 -17.79 -3.19 -12.29
C THR A 163 -18.45 -4.49 -11.85
N GLY A 164 -18.36 -4.83 -10.56
CA GLY A 164 -18.92 -6.06 -9.99
C GLY A 164 -20.44 -6.11 -9.91
N SER A 165 -20.96 -7.28 -9.54
CA SER A 165 -22.40 -7.57 -9.48
C SER A 165 -23.18 -6.78 -8.42
N GLU A 166 -24.51 -6.83 -8.50
CA GLU A 166 -25.40 -6.18 -7.52
C GLU A 166 -25.16 -6.71 -6.09
N ASN A 167 -25.21 -5.80 -5.11
CA ASN A 167 -24.88 -6.04 -3.70
C ASN A 167 -23.42 -6.43 -3.40
N ALA A 168 -22.53 -6.44 -4.40
CA ALA A 168 -21.09 -6.38 -4.15
C ALA A 168 -20.69 -4.94 -3.78
N PHE A 169 -19.67 -4.82 -2.93
CA PHE A 169 -19.00 -3.57 -2.61
C PHE A 169 -17.53 -3.80 -2.29
N PHE A 170 -16.74 -2.73 -2.32
CA PHE A 170 -15.43 -2.62 -1.69
C PHE A 170 -15.19 -1.17 -1.25
N CYS A 171 -14.14 -0.93 -0.47
CA CYS A 171 -13.67 0.41 -0.15
C CYS A 171 -12.26 0.62 -0.71
N ILE A 172 -11.96 1.84 -1.15
CA ILE A 172 -10.61 2.31 -1.45
C ILE A 172 -10.08 3.04 -0.21
N SER A 173 -9.02 2.50 0.39
CA SER A 173 -8.21 3.12 1.44
C SER A 173 -7.52 4.37 0.91
N GLY A 174 -7.03 4.28 -0.33
CA GLY A 174 -6.51 5.39 -1.10
C GLY A 174 -5.90 4.92 -2.42
N LEU A 175 -5.53 5.87 -3.28
CA LEU A 175 -4.63 5.64 -4.40
C LEU A 175 -3.36 6.43 -4.16
N GLY A 176 -2.21 5.86 -4.55
CA GLY A 176 -0.95 6.57 -4.44
C GLY A 176 -0.05 6.33 -5.63
N LEU A 177 0.65 7.38 -6.03
CA LEU A 177 1.45 7.46 -7.23
C LEU A 177 2.92 7.61 -6.87
N LEU A 178 3.71 6.61 -7.23
CA LEU A 178 5.16 6.57 -7.14
C LEU A 178 5.77 6.89 -8.51
N ILE A 179 6.79 7.75 -8.55
CA ILE A 179 7.54 8.07 -9.78
C ILE A 179 9.03 8.02 -9.46
N VAL A 180 9.77 7.10 -10.08
CA VAL A 180 11.24 7.10 -10.05
C VAL A 180 11.76 7.74 -11.32
N TYR A 181 12.68 8.70 -11.21
CA TYR A 181 13.18 9.46 -12.35
C TYR A 181 14.69 9.70 -12.28
N THR A 182 15.33 9.74 -13.44
CA THR A 182 16.71 10.20 -13.58
C THR A 182 16.75 11.69 -13.91
N ASP A 183 17.77 12.41 -13.45
CA ASP A 183 18.06 13.80 -13.85
C ASP A 183 19.58 14.00 -13.78
N ALA A 184 20.20 14.45 -14.88
CA ALA A 184 21.63 14.71 -14.95
C ALA A 184 22.10 15.85 -14.03
N LYS A 185 21.18 16.73 -13.58
CA LYS A 185 21.42 17.75 -12.53
C LYS A 185 20.94 17.30 -11.16
N GLY A 186 20.22 16.20 -11.10
CA GLY A 186 19.88 15.52 -9.88
C GLY A 186 21.14 14.97 -9.23
N GLU A 187 20.90 14.21 -8.20
CA GLU A 187 21.94 13.81 -7.29
C GLU A 187 21.88 12.26 -7.16
N ASP A 188 22.73 11.56 -6.41
CA ASP A 188 22.81 10.07 -6.46
C ASP A 188 22.15 9.38 -5.23
N ILE A 189 21.31 8.35 -5.44
CA ILE A 189 20.60 7.55 -4.39
C ILE A 189 21.01 6.11 -4.39
N GLU A 190 20.61 5.42 -3.33
CA GLU A 190 20.13 4.05 -3.40
C GLU A 190 18.66 3.99 -2.92
N TYR A 191 17.79 3.24 -3.61
CA TYR A 191 16.38 3.08 -3.21
C TYR A 191 15.96 1.61 -3.14
N TRP A 192 14.95 1.32 -2.32
CA TRP A 192 14.26 0.04 -2.29
C TRP A 192 12.75 0.29 -2.33
N ILE A 193 12.05 -0.38 -3.24
CA ILE A 193 10.59 -0.38 -3.30
C ILE A 193 10.13 -1.77 -2.90
N ASN A 194 9.45 -1.84 -1.77
CA ASN A 194 8.93 -3.06 -1.19
C ASN A 194 7.40 -3.09 -1.34
N GLU A 195 6.88 -4.19 -1.85
CA GLU A 195 5.47 -4.33 -2.21
C GLU A 195 4.90 -5.63 -1.66
N GLY A 196 3.60 -5.60 -1.35
CA GLY A 196 2.86 -6.67 -0.71
C GLY A 196 1.51 -6.18 -0.17
N CYS A 197 0.81 -7.09 0.51
CA CYS A 197 -0.36 -6.84 1.35
C CYS A 197 -0.40 -7.95 2.40
N ASP A 198 -0.50 -7.57 3.68
CA ASP A 198 -0.43 -8.45 4.85
C ASP A 198 -1.38 -7.85 5.89
N ILE A 199 -2.52 -8.47 6.14
CA ILE A 199 -3.53 -7.96 7.07
C ILE A 199 -3.19 -8.48 8.46
N LEU A 200 -2.81 -7.57 9.34
CA LEU A 200 -2.38 -7.86 10.69
C LEU A 200 -3.41 -7.35 11.69
N SER A 201 -3.83 -8.20 12.63
CA SER A 201 -4.58 -7.76 13.80
C SER A 201 -4.49 -8.78 14.92
N SER A 202 -4.00 -8.36 16.08
CA SER A 202 -3.99 -9.13 17.32
C SER A 202 -5.04 -8.62 18.31
N GLN A 203 -6.16 -8.08 17.79
CA GLN A 203 -7.24 -7.56 18.61
C GLN A 203 -7.82 -8.66 19.51
N MET A 204 -8.08 -8.30 20.76
CA MET A 204 -8.64 -9.19 21.77
C MET A 204 -10.10 -8.83 22.04
N ASN A 205 -10.91 -9.83 22.39
CA ASN A 205 -12.23 -9.67 22.99
C ASN A 205 -12.13 -9.19 24.45
N ASP A 206 -13.23 -8.67 24.99
CA ASP A 206 -13.35 -8.25 26.41
C ASP A 206 -13.00 -9.37 27.42
N ASP A 207 -13.14 -10.64 27.03
CA ASP A 207 -12.80 -11.82 27.85
C ASP A 207 -11.32 -12.24 27.76
N GLY A 208 -10.51 -11.54 26.98
CA GLY A 208 -9.09 -11.84 26.77
C GLY A 208 -8.82 -12.96 25.76
N THR A 209 -9.79 -13.35 24.93
CA THR A 209 -9.56 -14.25 23.78
C THR A 209 -9.22 -13.48 22.50
N PRO A 210 -8.35 -13.99 21.60
CA PRO A 210 -8.09 -13.33 20.31
C PRO A 210 -9.34 -13.28 19.41
N LEU A 211 -9.76 -12.08 18.98
CA LEU A 211 -10.91 -11.87 18.10
C LEU A 211 -10.67 -12.44 16.69
N TYR A 212 -9.42 -12.40 16.23
CA TYR A 212 -9.03 -12.84 14.89
C TYR A 212 -8.09 -14.06 14.90
N TYR A 213 -8.09 -14.84 16.00
CA TYR A 213 -7.30 -16.07 16.19
C TYR A 213 -5.78 -15.90 16.18
N THR A 214 -5.29 -14.69 16.46
CA THR A 214 -3.88 -14.29 16.34
C THR A 214 -3.38 -13.54 17.56
N THR A 215 -2.17 -13.87 18.02
CA THR A 215 -1.51 -13.19 19.15
C THR A 215 -0.59 -12.04 18.68
N PRO A 216 -0.23 -11.08 19.54
CA PRO A 216 0.63 -9.94 19.15
C PRO A 216 1.98 -10.32 18.55
N ASP A 217 2.58 -11.46 18.97
CA ASP A 217 3.84 -11.95 18.41
C ASP A 217 3.67 -12.56 17.00
N GLU A 218 2.45 -12.97 16.65
CA GLU A 218 2.10 -13.48 15.31
C GLU A 218 1.71 -12.38 14.32
N THR A 219 1.56 -11.14 14.78
CA THR A 219 1.15 -9.99 13.97
C THR A 219 2.29 -8.98 13.77
N ILE A 220 3.52 -9.49 13.64
CA ILE A 220 4.73 -8.71 13.38
C ILE A 220 5.28 -9.10 12.01
N THR A 221 4.92 -8.34 10.96
CA THR A 221 5.46 -8.59 9.62
C THR A 221 6.80 -7.90 9.38
N LYS A 222 7.61 -8.49 8.49
CA LYS A 222 8.86 -7.91 8.03
C LYS A 222 8.62 -7.08 6.77
N MET A 223 8.72 -5.76 6.91
CA MET A 223 8.60 -4.81 5.80
C MET A 223 9.84 -4.81 4.89
N MET A 224 11.03 -4.65 5.47
CA MET A 224 12.30 -4.65 4.74
C MET A 224 13.49 -4.97 5.66
N SER A 225 14.68 -5.17 5.07
CA SER A 225 15.95 -5.34 5.79
C SER A 225 17.11 -5.11 4.82
N PRO A 226 17.25 -3.89 4.27
CA PRO A 226 18.26 -3.56 3.27
C PRO A 226 19.67 -3.58 3.90
N THR A 227 20.67 -3.91 3.09
CA THR A 227 22.08 -3.65 3.45
C THR A 227 22.44 -2.29 2.89
N ILE A 228 22.65 -1.31 3.76
CA ILE A 228 22.95 0.08 3.38
C ILE A 228 24.41 0.40 3.73
N SER A 229 25.17 0.96 2.79
CA SER A 229 26.50 1.52 3.09
C SER A 229 26.36 2.85 3.83
N THR A 230 26.66 2.87 5.13
CA THR A 230 26.51 4.08 5.96
C THR A 230 27.64 5.09 5.80
N GLU A 231 28.74 4.74 5.11
CA GLU A 231 29.89 5.64 4.93
C GLU A 231 29.61 6.83 4.00
N THR A 232 28.66 6.70 3.09
CA THR A 232 28.34 7.70 2.05
C THR A 232 26.94 8.31 2.18
N VAL A 233 26.09 7.79 3.07
CA VAL A 233 24.69 8.23 3.23
C VAL A 233 24.62 9.49 4.09
N GLN A 234 24.14 10.59 3.51
CA GLN A 234 23.91 11.85 4.23
C GLN A 234 22.49 11.91 4.84
N HIS A 235 21.51 11.34 4.14
CA HIS A 235 20.10 11.33 4.53
C HIS A 235 19.43 10.04 4.07
N ALA A 236 18.49 9.53 4.86
CA ALA A 236 17.61 8.43 4.50
C ALA A 236 16.16 8.80 4.84
N THR A 237 15.21 8.45 3.96
CA THR A 237 13.78 8.65 4.19
C THR A 237 13.07 7.31 4.11
N LEU A 238 12.20 7.04 5.07
CA LEU A 238 11.20 5.98 5.02
C LEU A 238 9.84 6.66 5.11
N TRP A 239 8.99 6.49 4.10
CA TRP A 239 7.56 6.42 4.34
C TRP A 239 7.16 4.97 4.54
N THR A 240 6.20 4.84 5.41
CA THR A 240 5.19 3.80 5.39
C THR A 240 3.86 4.57 5.37
N ILE A 241 2.79 3.85 5.13
CA ILE A 241 1.41 4.26 5.34
C ILE A 241 0.75 3.02 5.96
N VAL A 242 -0.50 3.11 6.36
CA VAL A 242 -1.18 2.08 7.13
C VAL A 242 -2.67 2.21 6.75
N GLN A 243 -3.25 1.28 5.98
CA GLN A 243 -4.63 1.31 5.41
C GLN A 243 -5.72 1.31 6.51
N GLY A 244 -5.81 2.37 7.30
CA GLY A 244 -6.76 2.54 8.41
C GLY A 244 -6.20 2.24 9.81
N GLY A 245 -4.89 2.05 9.95
CA GLY A 245 -4.28 1.61 11.23
C GLY A 245 -4.09 2.74 12.25
N ASN A 246 -4.97 3.74 12.20
CA ASN A 246 -5.03 4.87 13.10
C ASN A 246 -5.59 4.46 14.48
N TRP A 247 -4.89 3.51 15.10
CA TRP A 247 -5.17 2.92 16.40
C TRP A 247 -3.90 3.00 17.24
N GLU A 248 -4.06 3.33 18.53
CA GLU A 248 -2.95 3.74 19.40
C GLU A 248 -1.87 2.66 19.60
N GLU A 249 -2.20 1.39 19.39
CA GLU A 249 -1.30 0.24 19.61
C GLU A 249 -0.49 -0.18 18.37
N ASN A 250 -0.67 0.47 17.21
CA ASN A 250 0.15 0.17 16.03
C ASN A 250 1.56 0.77 16.15
N VAL A 251 2.57 -0.08 15.95
CA VAL A 251 4.00 0.26 16.15
C VAL A 251 4.83 -0.05 14.89
N LEU A 252 5.46 0.98 14.33
CA LEU A 252 6.51 0.83 13.33
C LEU A 252 7.83 0.57 14.08
N LYS A 253 8.47 -0.58 13.81
CA LYS A 253 9.75 -0.96 14.40
C LYS A 253 10.87 -0.70 13.39
N VAL A 254 11.79 0.21 13.71
CA VAL A 254 12.96 0.53 12.86
C VAL A 254 14.22 0.29 13.69
N ASN A 255 14.96 -0.78 13.36
CA ASN A 255 16.03 -1.30 14.21
C ASN A 255 15.50 -1.50 15.65
N ASP A 256 16.20 -0.98 16.67
CA ASP A 256 15.79 -1.06 18.08
C ASP A 256 14.82 0.08 18.52
N VAL A 257 14.22 0.82 17.56
CA VAL A 257 13.32 1.95 17.84
C VAL A 257 11.88 1.60 17.50
N ASN A 258 10.98 1.80 18.47
CA ASN A 258 9.54 1.74 18.29
C ASN A 258 8.98 3.14 18.02
N ILE A 259 8.15 3.28 16.99
CA ILE A 259 7.47 4.53 16.61
C ILE A 259 5.95 4.27 16.67
N THR A 260 5.24 5.09 17.45
CA THR A 260 3.78 5.06 17.65
C THR A 260 3.12 6.26 16.98
N GLY A 261 1.80 6.22 16.76
CA GLY A 261 1.07 7.32 16.11
C GLY A 261 1.46 7.48 14.63
N ILE A 262 1.69 6.35 13.96
CA ILE A 262 2.25 6.24 12.60
C ILE A 262 1.23 6.46 11.48
N CYS A 263 0.08 7.05 11.80
CA CYS A 263 -1.06 7.27 10.89
C CYS A 263 -1.64 8.66 11.12
N ASP A 264 -2.12 9.31 10.05
CA ASP A 264 -2.59 10.69 10.05
C ASP A 264 -4.05 10.84 9.59
N GLY A 265 -4.97 10.03 10.13
CA GLY A 265 -6.42 10.21 9.96
C GLY A 265 -7.10 9.15 9.12
#